data_AF-A0A942AW09-F1
#
_entry.id   AF-A0A942AW09-F1
#
_cell.length_a   1.000
_cell.length_b   1.000
_cell.length_c   1.000
_cell.angle_alpha   90.00
_cell.angle_beta   90.00
_cell.angle_gamma   90.00
#
_symmetry.space_group_name_H-M   'P 1'
#
loop_
_entity.id
_entity.type
_entity.pdbx_description
1 polymer ?
#
loop_
_entity_poly.entity_id
_entity_poly.type
_entity_poly.pdbx_seq_one_letter_code
_entity_poly.pdbx_strand_id
1 'polypeptide(L)'
;YVQIGWLTVRVYGTVFNINCHYCDRIQTALVEGKVSILLGGKEFMMNPSQLADFDVSSGTLDIRDADLTPCLAWTKGLFIFNNQTLGQIMSTLSLWYDMEVFFQNPVLEQLHFTGCVRRYEAIDNILKALSESVGVKINKQGKTLTVSY
;
A
#
# COMPACT_ATOMS: atom_id res chain seq x y z
N TYR A 1 -3.02 -16.53 13.66
CA TYR A 1 -1.84 -15.66 13.77
C TYR A 1 -1.34 -15.41 12.36
N VAL A 2 -0.91 -14.19 12.05
CA VAL A 2 -0.20 -13.87 10.81
C VAL A 2 1.20 -13.41 11.21
N GLN A 3 2.24 -13.97 10.59
CA GLN A 3 3.64 -13.70 10.94
C GLN A 3 4.35 -13.05 9.74
N ILE A 4 4.94 -11.88 9.96
CA ILE A 4 5.65 -11.11 8.92
C ILE A 4 6.97 -10.66 9.51
N GLY A 5 8.06 -11.37 9.17
CA GLY A 5 9.38 -11.14 9.76
C GLY A 5 9.35 -11.22 11.29
N TRP A 6 9.64 -10.10 11.95
CA TRP A 6 9.66 -9.96 13.42
C TRP A 6 8.29 -9.65 14.05
N LEU A 7 7.26 -9.39 13.24
CA LEU A 7 5.94 -8.99 13.70
C LEU A 7 4.98 -10.19 13.72
N THR A 8 4.33 -10.40 14.87
CA THR A 8 3.26 -11.40 15.00
C THR A 8 1.93 -10.70 15.30
N VAL A 9 0.94 -10.93 14.43
CA VAL A 9 -0.42 -10.41 14.58
C VAL A 9 -1.34 -11.52 15.08
N ARG A 10 -2.02 -11.28 16.21
CA ARG A 10 -3.01 -12.19 16.77
C ARG A 10 -4.43 -11.68 16.53
N VAL A 11 -5.29 -12.58 16.08
CA VAL A 11 -6.68 -12.29 15.65
C VAL A 11 -7.66 -13.12 16.45
N TYR A 12 -8.77 -12.50 16.83
CA TYR A 12 -9.83 -13.12 17.65
C TYR A 12 -11.19 -13.16 16.95
N GLY A 13 -11.20 -13.04 15.61
CA GLY A 13 -12.41 -12.84 14.79
C GLY A 13 -12.48 -11.40 14.34
N THR A 14 -11.84 -11.10 13.21
CA THR A 14 -11.40 -9.75 12.89
C THR A 14 -11.41 -9.51 11.38
N VAL A 15 -11.90 -8.35 10.94
CA VAL A 15 -11.58 -7.79 9.62
C VAL A 15 -10.42 -6.80 9.81
N PHE A 16 -9.27 -7.11 9.24
CA PHE A 16 -8.08 -6.26 9.31
C PHE A 16 -7.36 -6.28 7.97
N ASN A 17 -6.63 -5.21 7.67
CA ASN A 17 -5.77 -5.14 6.50
C ASN A 17 -4.32 -5.04 6.97
N ILE A 18 -3.41 -5.81 6.37
CA ILE A 18 -1.98 -5.62 6.52
C ILE A 18 -1.44 -5.13 5.20
N ASN A 19 -0.73 -4.01 5.24
CA ASN A 19 -0.09 -3.42 4.10
C ASN A 19 1.43 -3.35 4.28
N CYS A 20 2.17 -3.96 3.36
CA CYS A 20 3.62 -3.96 3.30
C CYS A 20 4.14 -3.25 2.04
N HIS A 21 3.48 -2.17 1.59
CA HIS A 21 3.90 -1.42 0.39
C HIS A 21 5.23 -0.67 0.53
N TYR A 22 5.77 -0.54 1.74
CA TYR A 22 7.02 0.16 2.01
C TYR A 22 8.08 -0.84 2.44
N CYS A 23 9.26 -0.84 1.80
CA CYS A 23 10.37 -1.74 2.15
C CYS A 23 10.76 -1.65 3.64
N ASP A 24 10.58 -0.47 4.25
CA ASP A 24 11.01 -0.17 5.62
C ASP A 24 9.85 0.03 6.60
N ARG A 25 8.58 -0.14 6.16
CA ARG A 25 7.40 0.02 7.03
C ARG A 25 6.38 -1.09 6.88
N ILE A 26 5.88 -1.57 8.01
CA ILE A 26 4.81 -2.54 8.10
C ILE A 26 3.59 -1.85 8.72
N GLN A 27 2.51 -1.72 7.96
CA GLN A 27 1.28 -1.09 8.41
C GLN A 27 0.19 -2.13 8.64
N THR A 28 -0.45 -2.09 9.81
CA THR A 28 -1.61 -2.92 10.14
C THR A 28 -2.79 -2.02 10.46
N ALA A 29 -3.90 -2.16 9.75
CA ALA A 29 -5.14 -1.41 9.95
C ALA A 29 -6.23 -2.33 10.50
N LEU A 30 -6.78 -1.98 11.66
CA LEU A 30 -7.88 -2.74 12.29
C LEU A 30 -9.23 -2.12 11.96
N VAL A 31 -10.07 -2.87 11.25
CA VAL A 31 -11.38 -2.39 10.78
C VAL A 31 -12.46 -2.75 11.78
N GLU A 32 -12.55 -4.03 12.13
CA GLU A 32 -13.54 -4.55 13.07
C GLU A 32 -12.96 -5.73 13.86
N GLY A 33 -13.44 -5.92 15.09
CA GLY A 33 -12.95 -6.96 15.98
C GLY A 33 -11.80 -6.49 16.85
N LYS A 34 -10.89 -7.41 17.19
CA LYS A 34 -9.78 -7.14 18.12
C LYS A 34 -8.49 -7.78 17.62
N VAL A 35 -7.43 -6.99 17.60
CA VAL A 35 -6.09 -7.43 17.19
C VAL A 35 -5.08 -6.97 18.22
N SER A 36 -4.06 -7.79 18.43
CA SER A 36 -2.84 -7.36 19.12
C SER A 36 -1.61 -7.57 18.25
N ILE A 37 -0.65 -6.67 18.41
CA ILE A 37 0.68 -6.73 17.82
C ILE A 37 1.65 -7.15 18.92
N LEU A 38 2.39 -8.24 18.68
CA LEU A 38 3.48 -8.67 19.54
C LEU A 38 4.80 -8.18 18.96
N LEU A 39 5.52 -7.34 19.72
CA LEU A 39 6.83 -6.80 19.35
C LEU A 39 7.76 -6.81 20.57
N GLY A 40 8.91 -7.49 20.45
CA GLY A 40 9.91 -7.55 21.52
C GLY A 40 9.38 -8.12 22.85
N GLY A 41 8.41 -9.03 22.80
CA GLY A 41 7.75 -9.60 23.98
C GLY A 41 6.67 -8.72 24.62
N LYS A 42 6.44 -7.51 24.10
CA LYS A 42 5.33 -6.64 24.50
C LYS A 42 4.14 -6.82 23.56
N GLU A 43 2.94 -6.84 24.14
CA GLU A 43 1.70 -6.94 23.40
C GLU A 43 1.01 -5.57 23.37
N PHE A 44 0.69 -5.09 22.17
CA PHE A 44 -0.01 -3.84 21.93
C PHE A 44 -1.39 -4.13 21.38
N MET A 45 -2.42 -3.80 22.16
CA MET A 45 -3.81 -4.00 21.76
C MET A 45 -4.27 -2.87 20.85
N MET A 46 -4.86 -3.22 19.72
CA MET A 46 -5.47 -2.27 18.79
C MET A 46 -6.99 -2.22 18.99
N ASN A 47 -7.55 -1.02 18.85
CA ASN A 47 -8.98 -0.79 18.71
C ASN A 47 -9.36 -0.62 17.23
N PRO A 48 -10.63 -0.86 16.85
CA PRO A 48 -11.15 -0.50 15.54
C PRO A 48 -10.83 0.96 15.16
N SER A 49 -10.60 1.20 13.86
CA SER A 49 -10.18 2.49 13.29
C SER A 49 -8.76 2.93 13.62
N GLN A 50 -7.93 2.03 14.16
CA GLN A 50 -6.51 2.30 14.40
C GLN A 50 -5.61 1.74 13.30
N LEU A 51 -4.57 2.50 13.01
CA LEU A 51 -3.43 2.12 12.18
C LEU A 51 -2.21 1.96 13.09
N ALA A 52 -1.59 0.79 13.01
CA ALA A 52 -0.27 0.55 13.55
C ALA A 52 0.75 0.68 12.42
N ASP A 53 1.72 1.58 12.57
CA ASP A 53 2.83 1.79 11.64
C ASP A 53 4.13 1.37 12.34
N PHE A 54 4.72 0.28 11.86
CA PHE A 54 5.98 -0.24 12.37
C PHE A 54 7.12 0.10 11.41
N ASP A 55 8.06 0.91 11.88
CA ASP A 55 9.26 1.26 11.15
C ASP A 55 10.36 0.23 11.41
N VAL A 56 10.71 -0.54 10.38
CA VAL A 56 11.65 -1.67 10.48
C VAL A 56 13.07 -1.18 10.77
N SER A 57 13.43 0.01 10.28
CA SER A 57 14.78 0.57 10.41
C SER A 57 15.07 1.04 11.84
N SER A 58 14.07 1.64 12.51
CA SER A 58 14.18 2.17 13.87
C SER A 58 13.63 1.22 14.93
N GLY A 59 12.84 0.22 14.55
CA GLY A 59 12.13 -0.69 15.45
C GLY A 59 11.00 0.00 16.22
N THR A 60 10.53 1.16 15.75
CA THR A 60 9.47 1.93 16.43
C THR A 60 8.09 1.54 15.94
N LEU A 61 7.14 1.46 16.87
CA LEU A 61 5.73 1.17 16.60
C LEU A 61 4.89 2.38 17.02
N ASP A 62 4.21 3.00 16.06
CA ASP A 62 3.21 4.04 16.31
C ASP A 62 1.82 3.45 16.11
N ILE A 63 0.90 3.67 17.05
CA ILE A 63 -0.50 3.26 16.95
C ILE A 63 -1.35 4.49 17.15
N ARG A 64 -2.16 4.81 16.12
CA ARG A 64 -3.00 6.01 16.11
C ARG A 64 -4.32 5.76 15.44
N ASP A 65 -5.31 6.56 15.80
CA ASP A 65 -6.56 6.65 15.05
C ASP A 65 -6.25 7.21 13.65
N ALA A 66 -6.79 6.55 12.63
CA ALA A 66 -6.57 6.93 11.25
C ALA A 66 -7.85 6.72 10.43
N ASP A 67 -8.04 7.54 9.41
CA ASP A 67 -9.02 7.22 8.38
C ASP A 67 -8.54 5.99 7.62
N LEU A 68 -9.16 4.84 7.90
CA LEU A 68 -8.83 3.56 7.27
C LEU A 68 -9.48 3.42 5.88
N THR A 69 -10.24 4.40 5.41
CA THR A 69 -10.89 4.37 4.09
C THR A 69 -9.90 4.05 2.95
N PRO A 70 -8.68 4.62 2.90
CA PRO A 70 -7.70 4.25 1.88
C PRO A 70 -7.23 2.79 1.99
N CYS A 71 -7.01 2.31 3.23
CA CYS A 71 -6.61 0.92 3.50
C CYS A 71 -7.74 -0.08 3.24
N LEU A 72 -8.99 0.36 3.22
CA LEU A 72 -10.18 -0.45 2.95
C LEU A 72 -10.68 -0.30 1.52
N ALA A 73 -10.16 0.66 0.77
CA ALA A 73 -10.58 0.93 -0.60
C ALA A 73 -10.44 -0.33 -1.47
N TRP A 74 -9.38 -1.10 -1.29
CA TRP A 74 -9.12 -2.29 -2.11
C TRP A 74 -10.16 -3.40 -1.90
N THR A 75 -10.76 -3.52 -0.69
CA THR A 75 -11.86 -4.47 -0.44
C THR A 75 -13.18 -4.00 -1.05
N LYS A 76 -13.28 -2.71 -1.36
CA LYS A 76 -14.39 -2.09 -2.11
C LYS A 76 -14.09 -1.92 -3.61
N GLY A 77 -13.01 -2.51 -4.11
CA GLY A 77 -12.63 -2.44 -5.52
C GLY A 77 -12.10 -1.07 -5.96
N LEU A 78 -11.48 -0.31 -5.05
CA LEU A 78 -10.89 1.00 -5.32
C LEU A 78 -9.40 0.99 -4.94
N PHE A 79 -8.57 1.66 -5.73
CA PHE A 79 -7.23 2.09 -5.32
C PHE A 79 -7.32 3.57 -4.97
N ILE A 80 -6.96 3.93 -3.75
CA ILE A 80 -6.87 5.32 -3.29
C ILE A 80 -5.40 5.64 -3.03
N PHE A 81 -4.91 6.64 -3.76
CA PHE A 81 -3.56 7.17 -3.61
C PHE A 81 -3.68 8.55 -2.98
N ASN A 82 -3.01 8.78 -1.85
CA ASN A 82 -2.99 10.07 -1.18
C ASN A 82 -1.55 10.54 -1.02
N ASN A 83 -1.15 11.53 -1.82
CA ASN A 83 0.20 12.05 -1.89
C ASN A 83 1.28 10.94 -2.00
N GLN A 84 0.98 9.86 -2.72
CA GLN A 84 1.88 8.73 -2.88
C GLN A 84 2.79 8.92 -4.08
N THR A 85 4.01 8.39 -4.00
CA THR A 85 4.97 8.48 -5.11
C THR A 85 4.61 7.53 -6.24
N LEU A 86 5.03 7.82 -7.47
CA LEU A 86 4.80 6.95 -8.62
C LEU A 86 5.38 5.55 -8.39
N GLY A 87 6.55 5.48 -7.73
CA GLY A 87 7.16 4.21 -7.35
C GLY A 87 6.25 3.38 -6.44
N GLN A 88 5.63 4.00 -5.42
CA GLN A 88 4.70 3.32 -4.51
C GLN A 88 3.44 2.83 -5.24
N ILE A 89 2.91 3.65 -6.13
CA ILE A 89 1.73 3.33 -6.93
C ILE A 89 2.03 2.18 -7.88
N MET A 90 3.16 2.26 -8.60
CA MET A 90 3.59 1.23 -9.53
C MET A 90 3.92 -0.10 -8.84
N SER A 91 4.49 -0.06 -7.63
CA SER A 91 4.71 -1.24 -6.79
C SER A 91 3.38 -1.89 -6.36
N THR A 92 2.36 -1.08 -6.08
CA THR A 92 1.02 -1.60 -5.79
C THR A 92 0.42 -2.28 -7.03
N LEU A 93 0.47 -1.60 -8.18
CA LEU A 93 -0.08 -2.13 -9.43
C LEU A 93 0.67 -3.38 -9.92
N SER A 94 1.99 -3.42 -9.78
CA SER A 94 2.82 -4.56 -10.18
C SER A 94 2.42 -5.84 -9.46
N LEU A 95 2.16 -5.77 -8.15
CA LEU A 95 1.73 -6.92 -7.35
C LEU A 95 0.32 -7.39 -7.73
N TRP A 96 -0.62 -6.46 -7.92
CA TRP A 96 -2.01 -6.80 -8.19
C TRP A 96 -2.26 -7.35 -9.59
N TYR A 97 -1.47 -6.89 -10.57
CA TYR A 97 -1.61 -7.26 -11.97
C TYR A 97 -0.49 -8.17 -12.49
N ASP A 98 0.41 -8.62 -11.60
CA ASP A 98 1.54 -9.49 -11.90
C ASP A 98 2.41 -8.92 -13.05
N MET A 99 2.96 -7.74 -12.80
CA MET A 99 3.77 -6.97 -13.75
C MET A 99 5.14 -6.59 -13.18
N GLU A 100 6.09 -6.32 -14.05
CA GLU A 100 7.39 -5.74 -13.73
C GLU A 100 7.41 -4.28 -14.13
N VAL A 101 8.07 -3.42 -13.35
CA VAL A 101 8.12 -1.98 -13.62
C VAL A 101 9.57 -1.51 -13.72
N PHE A 102 9.87 -0.77 -14.78
CA PHE A 102 11.16 -0.17 -15.04
C PHE A 102 11.01 1.34 -15.25
N PHE A 103 11.76 2.12 -14.46
CA PHE A 103 11.84 3.57 -14.60
C PHE A 103 13.11 3.94 -15.38
N GLN A 104 12.96 4.63 -16.52
CA GLN A 104 14.13 5.11 -17.28
C GLN A 104 14.88 6.23 -16.55
N ASN A 105 14.20 6.95 -15.67
CA ASN A 105 14.77 8.01 -14.86
C ASN A 105 14.25 7.89 -13.41
N PRO A 106 15.14 7.74 -12.41
CA PRO A 106 14.76 7.62 -11.00
C PRO A 106 13.95 8.82 -10.47
N VAL A 107 14.07 10.00 -11.08
CA VAL A 107 13.29 11.19 -10.70
C VAL A 107 11.79 10.94 -10.89
N LEU A 108 11.40 10.13 -11.88
CA LEU A 108 10.00 9.82 -12.14
C LEU A 108 9.36 9.02 -11.00
N GLU A 109 10.14 8.23 -10.26
CA GLU A 109 9.65 7.48 -9.10
C GLU A 109 9.15 8.39 -7.98
N GLN A 110 9.67 9.62 -7.91
CA GLN A 110 9.39 10.60 -6.85
C GLN A 110 8.19 11.50 -7.16
N LEU A 111 7.54 11.33 -8.32
CA LEU A 111 6.34 12.11 -8.65
C LEU A 111 5.19 11.73 -7.73
N HIS A 112 4.54 12.71 -7.12
CA HIS A 112 3.44 12.48 -6.17
C HIS A 112 2.08 12.54 -6.84
N PHE A 113 1.18 11.65 -6.44
CA PHE A 113 -0.18 11.57 -6.94
C PHE A 113 -1.17 11.48 -5.79
N THR A 114 -2.30 12.16 -5.99
CA THR A 114 -3.51 12.01 -5.20
C THR A 114 -4.64 11.69 -6.14
N GLY A 115 -5.35 10.59 -5.91
CA GLY A 115 -6.42 10.15 -6.79
C GLY A 115 -7.09 8.87 -6.33
N CYS A 116 -8.20 8.55 -6.97
CA CYS A 116 -8.94 7.31 -6.76
C CYS A 116 -9.23 6.69 -8.12
N VAL A 117 -8.92 5.40 -8.26
CA VAL A 117 -9.16 4.60 -9.46
C VAL A 117 -9.89 3.32 -9.10
N ARG A 118 -10.83 2.91 -9.95
CA ARG A 118 -11.54 1.64 -9.73
C ARG A 118 -10.65 0.49 -10.13
N ARG A 119 -10.49 -0.48 -9.24
CA ARG A 119 -9.70 -1.69 -9.47
C ARG A 119 -10.22 -2.53 -10.63
N TYR A 120 -11.53 -2.55 -10.86
CA TYR A 120 -12.12 -3.34 -11.96
C TYR A 120 -12.00 -2.64 -13.32
N GLU A 121 -11.45 -1.43 -13.39
CA GLU A 121 -11.07 -0.87 -14.67
C GLU A 121 -9.87 -1.62 -15.22
N ALA A 122 -9.82 -1.76 -16.55
CA ALA A 122 -8.64 -2.29 -17.22
C ALA A 122 -7.42 -1.49 -16.77
N ILE A 123 -6.33 -2.19 -16.41
CA ILE A 123 -5.10 -1.54 -15.97
C ILE A 123 -4.63 -0.45 -16.95
N ASP A 124 -4.88 -0.65 -18.25
CA ASP A 124 -4.53 0.31 -19.30
C ASP A 124 -5.20 1.68 -19.09
N ASN A 125 -6.41 1.73 -18.52
CA ASN A 125 -7.09 2.98 -18.15
C ASN A 125 -6.40 3.66 -16.97
N ILE A 126 -5.98 2.87 -15.97
CA ILE A 126 -5.25 3.39 -14.80
C ILE A 126 -3.91 3.97 -15.25
N LEU A 127 -3.15 3.25 -16.07
CA LEU A 127 -1.86 3.70 -16.60
C LEU A 127 -2.03 4.95 -17.48
N LYS A 128 -3.09 5.02 -18.28
CA LYS A 128 -3.42 6.20 -19.08
C LYS A 128 -3.72 7.42 -18.20
N ALA A 129 -4.54 7.27 -17.16
CA ALA A 129 -4.84 8.36 -16.23
C ALA A 129 -3.59 8.87 -15.51
N LEU A 130 -2.71 7.96 -15.07
CA LEU A 130 -1.42 8.32 -14.47
C LEU A 130 -0.54 9.07 -15.47
N SER A 131 -0.45 8.58 -16.71
CA SER A 131 0.31 9.19 -17.80
C SER A 131 -0.16 10.62 -18.11
N GLU A 132 -1.47 10.83 -18.21
CA GLU A 132 -2.08 12.13 -18.53
C GLU A 132 -1.93 13.15 -17.39
N SER A 133 -1.97 12.70 -16.13
CA SER A 133 -1.97 13.62 -14.98
C SER A 133 -0.67 14.41 -14.76
N VAL A 134 0.48 13.85 -15.14
CA VAL A 134 1.80 14.46 -14.89
C VAL A 134 2.71 14.46 -16.13
N GLY A 135 2.18 14.06 -17.29
CA GLY A 135 2.92 14.11 -18.55
C GLY A 135 4.06 13.09 -18.65
N VAL A 136 3.91 11.94 -18.02
CA VAL A 136 4.85 10.80 -18.16
C VAL A 136 4.32 9.83 -19.21
N LYS A 137 5.20 9.18 -19.96
CA LYS A 137 4.80 8.06 -20.82
C LYS A 137 4.96 6.76 -20.07
N ILE A 138 3.90 5.97 -20.06
CA ILE A 138 3.91 4.61 -19.50
C ILE A 138 3.60 3.67 -20.65
N ASN A 139 4.59 2.86 -21.03
CA ASN A 139 4.45 1.87 -22.10
C ASN A 139 4.38 0.46 -21.50
N LYS A 140 3.38 -0.32 -21.93
CA LYS A 140 3.18 -1.69 -21.49
C LYS A 140 3.54 -2.66 -22.62
N GLN A 141 4.47 -3.57 -22.35
CA GLN A 141 4.84 -4.66 -23.25
C GLN A 141 4.72 -5.99 -22.50
N GLY A 142 3.63 -6.72 -22.77
CA GLY A 142 3.31 -7.94 -22.02
C GLY A 142 3.11 -7.65 -20.55
N LYS A 143 4.00 -8.18 -19.71
CA LYS A 143 4.01 -7.97 -18.25
C LYS A 143 4.97 -6.85 -17.80
N THR A 144 5.68 -6.20 -18.72
CA THR A 144 6.66 -5.16 -18.36
C THR A 144 6.09 -3.78 -18.64
N LEU A 145 6.18 -2.89 -17.65
CA LEU A 145 5.86 -1.47 -17.73
C LEU A 145 7.16 -0.65 -17.78
N THR A 146 7.30 0.20 -18.78
CA THR A 146 8.40 1.15 -18.90
C THR A 146 7.88 2.56 -18.70
N VAL A 147 8.44 3.28 -17.73
CA VAL A 147 8.08 4.67 -17.41
C VAL A 147 9.18 5.61 -17.93
N SER A 148 8.79 6.58 -18.76
CA SER A 148 9.67 7.59 -19.35
C SER A 148 8.98 8.97 -19.40
N TYR A 149 9.69 9.98 -19.91
CA TYR A 149 9.07 11.22 -20.39
C TYR A 149 8.42 11.01 -21.77
#